data_AF-A0A3D1IEZ1-F1
#
_entry.id   AF-A0A3D1IEZ1-F1
#
_cell.length_a   1.000
_cell.length_b   1.000
_cell.length_c   1.000
_cell.angle_alpha   90.00
_cell.angle_beta   90.00
_cell.angle_gamma   90.00
#
_symmetry.space_group_name_H-M   'P 1'
#
loop_
_entity.id
_entity.type
_entity.pdbx_description
1 polymer ?
#
loop_
_entity_poly.entity_id
_entity_poly.type
_entity_poly.pdbx_seq_one_letter_code
_entity_poly.pdbx_strand_id
1 'polypeptide(L)'
;MTTSTLLRRSLLHFWRTNLAVIAGVGVAVSVLAGAFLVGTSVRASLRDLALLRLGRVDHVVTSGLFFRDALGNDVVMALAEEPARANAAGASAPLIALEGFVTHQDSGSRAGGIQVYGVDERFWRFHGVEPEGRTPEPGTVLVSAGLARELGAAAGETLLVRVQKPSAIPVSSLHGRRDDLGRTMRLGIQEVLASESLGEFSFRPQQGFSRAVFINLGRLQRDLELDQQVNTLLLGGGSPDLETSVAVASIEAALRDQTQLEDLGLRVRRLEASGALAVESVAGLLDDNVVAAARTAASEAGMAEQPILTYLANAIRFGDRQTPYSLVTALDLLDLDAPDSGETPVDLNASGPGPPPIVLNDWTVEDLEAGLGDVVTVEYYLWEEAGALLVEEAQFRV
;
A
#
# COMPACT_ATOMS: atom_id res chain seq x y z
N MET A 1 62.36 -5.86 -55.91
CA MET A 1 61.33 -6.78 -55.41
C MET A 1 60.25 -5.98 -54.72
N THR A 2 58.99 -6.08 -55.15
CA THR A 2 57.88 -5.34 -54.53
C THR A 2 57.39 -6.09 -53.30
N THR A 3 57.20 -5.39 -52.19
CA THR A 3 56.74 -5.92 -50.89
C THR A 3 55.48 -6.78 -51.02
N SER A 4 54.56 -6.38 -51.90
CA SER A 4 53.31 -7.09 -52.20
C SER A 4 53.53 -8.51 -52.76
N THR A 5 54.56 -8.71 -53.59
CA THR A 5 54.87 -10.04 -54.17
C THR A 5 55.40 -11.01 -53.11
N LEU A 6 56.16 -10.49 -52.15
CA LEU A 6 56.74 -11.27 -51.05
C LEU A 6 55.66 -11.65 -50.02
N LEU A 7 54.75 -10.73 -49.72
CA LEU A 7 53.60 -10.93 -48.83
C LEU A 7 52.64 -11.99 -49.38
N ARG A 8 52.33 -11.93 -50.68
CA ARG A 8 51.46 -12.91 -51.35
C ARG A 8 52.07 -14.31 -51.39
N ARG A 9 53.38 -14.43 -51.66
CA ARG A 9 54.09 -15.73 -51.61
C ARG A 9 54.17 -16.29 -50.19
N SER A 10 54.38 -15.45 -49.19
CA SER A 10 54.38 -15.86 -47.77
C SER A 10 53.00 -16.39 -47.33
N LEU A 11 51.92 -15.68 -47.69
CA LEU A 11 50.54 -16.11 -47.41
C LEU A 11 50.19 -17.47 -48.05
N LEU A 12 50.65 -17.69 -49.29
CA LEU A 12 50.48 -18.96 -50.01
C LEU A 12 51.35 -20.08 -49.44
N HIS A 13 52.57 -19.79 -48.98
CA HIS A 13 53.45 -20.80 -48.38
C HIS A 13 52.89 -21.31 -47.04
N PHE A 14 52.38 -20.41 -46.18
CA PHE A 14 51.77 -20.74 -44.89
C PHE A 14 50.24 -20.87 -44.93
N TRP A 15 49.68 -21.30 -46.07
CA TRP A 15 48.22 -21.30 -46.30
C TRP A 15 47.41 -22.08 -45.24
N ARG A 16 47.94 -23.19 -44.71
CA ARG A 16 47.26 -24.01 -43.69
C ARG A 16 47.09 -23.25 -42.36
N THR A 17 48.13 -22.53 -41.94
CA THR A 17 48.12 -21.74 -40.70
C THR A 17 47.22 -20.52 -40.85
N ASN A 18 47.32 -19.82 -41.99
CA ASN A 18 46.44 -18.68 -42.28
C ASN A 18 44.96 -19.09 -42.33
N LEU A 19 44.65 -20.26 -42.91
CA LEU A 19 43.29 -20.80 -42.93
C LEU A 19 42.76 -21.10 -41.52
N ALA A 20 43.59 -21.69 -40.64
CA ALA A 20 43.21 -21.95 -39.26
C ALA A 20 42.92 -20.66 -38.47
N VAL A 21 43.72 -19.61 -38.68
CA VAL A 21 43.49 -18.28 -38.08
C VAL A 21 42.18 -17.68 -38.60
N ILE A 22 41.94 -17.70 -39.92
CA ILE A 22 40.70 -17.19 -40.51
C ILE A 22 39.48 -17.94 -39.96
N ALA A 23 39.56 -19.27 -39.84
CA ALA A 23 38.49 -20.08 -39.29
C ALA A 23 38.24 -19.76 -37.81
N GLY A 24 39.30 -19.61 -37.00
CA GLY A 24 39.18 -19.23 -35.58
C GLY A 24 38.55 -17.84 -35.39
N VAL A 25 38.99 -16.86 -36.19
CA VAL A 25 38.38 -15.52 -36.20
C VAL A 25 36.92 -15.59 -36.67
N GLY A 26 36.63 -16.38 -37.70
CA GLY A 26 35.26 -16.58 -38.20
C GLY A 26 34.32 -17.16 -37.15
N VAL A 27 34.78 -18.16 -36.37
CA VAL A 27 34.02 -18.71 -35.24
C VAL A 27 33.81 -17.66 -34.16
N ALA A 28 34.87 -16.94 -33.76
CA ALA A 28 34.77 -15.91 -32.72
C ALA A 28 33.78 -14.79 -33.10
N VAL A 29 33.85 -14.30 -34.34
CA VAL A 29 32.92 -13.28 -34.87
C VAL A 29 31.49 -13.82 -34.94
N SER A 30 31.30 -15.08 -35.37
CA SER A 30 29.96 -15.69 -35.44
C SER A 30 29.33 -15.84 -34.06
N VAL A 31 30.11 -16.23 -33.05
CA VAL A 31 29.63 -16.34 -31.66
C VAL A 31 29.28 -14.95 -31.11
N LEU A 32 30.13 -13.93 -31.33
CA LEU A 32 29.86 -12.55 -30.90
C LEU A 32 28.61 -11.97 -31.58
N ALA A 33 28.47 -12.17 -32.90
CA ALA A 33 27.30 -11.73 -33.66
C ALA A 33 26.03 -12.45 -33.20
N GLY A 34 26.09 -13.76 -32.96
CA GLY A 34 24.98 -14.55 -32.42
C GLY A 34 24.54 -14.08 -31.03
N ALA A 35 25.49 -13.85 -30.12
CA ALA A 35 25.20 -13.34 -28.78
C ALA A 35 24.58 -11.93 -28.83
N PHE A 36 25.06 -11.06 -29.72
CA PHE A 36 24.50 -9.73 -29.91
C PHE A 36 23.06 -9.79 -30.46
N LEU A 37 22.80 -10.64 -31.45
CA LEU A 37 21.46 -10.82 -32.04
C LEU A 37 20.45 -11.34 -31.01
N VAL A 38 20.83 -12.35 -30.21
CA VAL A 38 19.96 -12.88 -29.16
C VAL A 38 19.72 -11.81 -28.09
N GLY A 39 20.77 -11.08 -27.68
CA GLY A 39 20.64 -10.02 -26.70
C GLY A 39 19.68 -8.90 -27.12
N THR A 40 19.76 -8.45 -28.38
CA THR A 40 18.85 -7.41 -28.90
C THR A 40 17.42 -7.92 -29.05
N SER A 41 17.24 -9.16 -29.53
CA SER A 41 15.91 -9.77 -29.68
C SER A 41 15.20 -9.97 -28.34
N VAL A 42 15.91 -10.50 -27.33
CA VAL A 42 15.35 -10.68 -25.98
C VAL A 42 15.03 -9.33 -25.35
N ARG A 43 15.93 -8.34 -25.48
CA ARG A 43 15.68 -6.98 -24.95
C ARG A 43 14.45 -6.34 -25.61
N ALA A 44 14.32 -6.43 -26.93
CA ALA A 44 13.15 -5.90 -27.64
C ALA A 44 11.87 -6.61 -27.18
N SER A 45 11.89 -7.95 -27.11
CA SER A 45 10.72 -8.74 -26.68
C SER A 45 10.29 -8.41 -25.25
N LEU A 46 11.24 -8.26 -24.32
CA LEU A 46 10.95 -7.87 -22.93
C LEU A 46 10.43 -6.44 -22.83
N ARG A 47 10.96 -5.52 -23.66
CA ARG A 47 10.46 -4.14 -23.73
C ARG A 47 9.02 -4.11 -24.25
N ASP A 48 8.72 -4.82 -25.33
CA ASP A 48 7.39 -4.85 -25.93
C ASP A 48 6.38 -5.47 -24.96
N LEU A 49 6.75 -6.55 -24.26
CA LEU A 49 5.93 -7.13 -23.20
C LEU A 49 5.70 -6.15 -22.04
N ALA A 50 6.74 -5.45 -21.59
CA ALA A 50 6.59 -4.47 -20.50
C ALA A 50 5.66 -3.33 -20.89
N LEU A 51 5.80 -2.78 -22.11
CA LEU A 51 4.93 -1.71 -22.62
C LEU A 51 3.48 -2.19 -22.79
N LEU A 52 3.27 -3.41 -23.28
CA LEU A 52 1.93 -3.99 -23.40
C LEU A 52 1.24 -4.14 -22.04
N ARG A 53 1.98 -4.50 -20.99
CA ARG A 53 1.44 -4.66 -19.62
C ARG A 53 1.14 -3.33 -18.94
N LEU A 54 1.92 -2.30 -19.20
CA LEU A 54 1.68 -0.97 -18.66
C LEU A 54 0.53 -0.25 -19.38
N GLY A 55 0.30 -0.55 -20.65
CA GLY A 55 -0.67 0.16 -21.46
C GLY A 55 -0.25 1.61 -21.66
N ARG A 56 -1.02 2.57 -21.13
CA ARG A 56 -0.79 4.02 -21.27
C ARG A 56 -0.32 4.68 -19.97
N VAL A 57 0.15 3.86 -19.03
CA VAL A 57 0.61 4.31 -17.72
C VAL A 57 2.06 4.81 -17.83
N ASP A 58 2.28 6.05 -17.44
CA ASP A 58 3.61 6.66 -17.33
C ASP A 58 4.10 6.63 -15.87
N HIS A 59 3.20 6.92 -14.93
CA HIS A 59 3.49 6.95 -13.50
C HIS A 59 2.39 6.26 -12.69
N VAL A 60 2.77 5.70 -11.55
CA VAL A 60 1.83 5.05 -10.61
C VAL A 60 2.11 5.57 -9.21
N VAL A 61 1.04 6.02 -8.56
CA VAL A 61 1.05 6.39 -7.14
C VAL A 61 0.31 5.30 -6.38
N THR A 62 1.00 4.65 -5.43
CA THR A 62 0.42 3.60 -4.59
C THR A 62 0.51 4.00 -3.13
N SER A 63 -0.53 3.72 -2.36
CA SER A 63 -0.54 3.90 -0.91
C SER A 63 -0.84 2.58 -0.21
N GLY A 64 -0.30 2.42 1.01
CA GLY A 64 -0.71 1.35 1.92
C GLY A 64 -2.09 1.60 2.53
N LEU A 65 -2.52 2.86 2.56
CA LEU A 65 -3.84 3.30 2.99
C LEU A 65 -4.72 3.61 1.77
N PHE A 66 -6.00 3.83 2.04
CA PHE A 66 -6.99 4.21 1.03
C PHE A 66 -7.19 5.72 1.07
N PHE A 67 -7.14 6.35 -0.09
CA PHE A 67 -7.36 7.77 -0.31
C PHE A 67 -8.56 7.97 -1.23
N ARG A 68 -9.04 9.19 -1.36
CA ARG A 68 -10.24 9.47 -2.15
C ARG A 68 -10.03 9.22 -3.62
N ASP A 69 -11.06 8.65 -4.23
CA ASP A 69 -11.18 8.48 -5.68
C ASP A 69 -10.97 9.82 -6.44
N ALA A 70 -11.48 10.93 -5.88
CA ALA A 70 -11.39 12.27 -6.45
C ALA A 70 -9.95 12.81 -6.61
N LEU A 71 -9.00 12.37 -5.77
CA LEU A 71 -7.63 12.90 -5.74
C LEU A 71 -6.94 12.82 -7.11
N GLY A 72 -7.25 11.79 -7.89
CA GLY A 72 -6.69 11.63 -9.23
C GLY A 72 -7.09 12.75 -10.20
N ASN A 73 -8.31 13.24 -10.11
CA ASN A 73 -8.77 14.36 -10.93
C ASN A 73 -8.16 15.68 -10.42
N ASP A 74 -8.13 15.87 -9.11
CA ASP A 74 -7.59 17.08 -8.47
C ASP A 74 -6.11 17.27 -8.83
N VAL A 75 -5.31 16.20 -8.81
CA VAL A 75 -3.90 16.22 -9.23
C VAL A 75 -3.74 16.60 -10.69
N VAL A 76 -4.51 16.00 -11.60
CA VAL A 76 -4.41 16.31 -13.04
C VAL A 76 -4.82 17.75 -13.32
N MET A 77 -5.87 18.24 -12.66
CA MET A 77 -6.31 19.63 -12.76
C MET A 77 -5.23 20.60 -12.26
N ALA A 78 -4.64 20.34 -11.09
CA ALA A 78 -3.56 21.17 -10.53
C ALA A 78 -2.32 21.19 -11.44
N LEU A 79 -1.96 20.06 -12.05
CA LEU A 79 -0.87 20.00 -13.04
C LEU A 79 -1.19 20.83 -14.28
N ALA A 80 -2.44 20.81 -14.77
CA ALA A 80 -2.86 21.54 -15.95
C ALA A 80 -2.93 23.06 -15.76
N GLU A 81 -3.20 23.53 -14.54
CA GLU A 81 -3.26 24.96 -14.20
C GLU A 81 -1.89 25.65 -14.29
N GLU A 82 -0.80 24.91 -14.01
CA GLU A 82 0.56 25.44 -14.08
C GLU A 82 1.27 25.02 -15.39
N PRO A 83 1.59 25.95 -16.31
CA PRO A 83 2.22 25.60 -17.59
C PRO A 83 3.55 24.84 -17.46
N ALA A 84 4.27 25.05 -16.36
CA ALA A 84 5.52 24.35 -16.06
C ALA A 84 5.31 22.87 -15.72
N ARG A 85 4.12 22.50 -15.21
CA ARG A 85 3.78 21.15 -14.74
C ARG A 85 2.79 20.42 -15.66
N ALA A 86 2.12 21.13 -16.57
CA ALA A 86 1.08 20.59 -17.45
C ALA A 86 1.54 19.41 -18.32
N ASN A 87 2.84 19.27 -18.56
CA ASN A 87 3.41 18.17 -19.33
C ASN A 87 3.77 16.94 -18.49
N ALA A 88 3.54 16.94 -17.17
CA ALA A 88 3.90 15.83 -16.29
C ALA A 88 2.88 14.67 -16.37
N ALA A 89 1.58 14.97 -16.43
CA ALA A 89 0.51 14.01 -16.65
C ALA A 89 -0.74 14.75 -17.18
N GLY A 90 -1.49 14.11 -18.08
CA GLY A 90 -2.70 14.66 -18.69
C GLY A 90 -3.97 13.84 -18.45
N ALA A 91 -3.83 12.65 -17.87
CA ALA A 91 -4.94 11.77 -17.56
C ALA A 91 -4.66 10.99 -16.27
N SER A 92 -5.73 10.62 -15.57
CA SER A 92 -5.69 9.79 -14.37
C SER A 92 -6.73 8.69 -14.40
N ALA A 93 -6.39 7.55 -13.79
CA ALA A 93 -7.34 6.47 -13.51
C ALA A 93 -7.13 5.94 -12.08
N PRO A 94 -8.02 6.32 -11.13
CA PRO A 94 -8.02 5.77 -9.78
C PRO A 94 -8.56 4.33 -9.79
N LEU A 95 -7.95 3.45 -9.00
CA LEU A 95 -8.36 2.05 -8.90
C LEU A 95 -7.98 1.43 -7.56
N ILE A 96 -8.67 0.35 -7.20
CA ILE A 96 -8.25 -0.52 -6.10
C ILE A 96 -7.34 -1.60 -6.65
N ALA A 97 -6.13 -1.75 -6.11
CA ALA A 97 -5.24 -2.85 -6.43
C ALA A 97 -4.90 -3.63 -5.17
N LEU A 98 -5.31 -4.89 -5.13
CA LEU A 98 -5.09 -5.80 -4.02
C LEU A 98 -4.51 -7.12 -4.52
N GLU A 99 -3.92 -7.87 -3.60
CA GLU A 99 -3.58 -9.27 -3.83
C GLU A 99 -4.68 -10.16 -3.26
N GLY A 100 -5.00 -11.24 -3.96
CA GLY A 100 -6.07 -12.15 -3.56
C GLY A 100 -5.87 -13.59 -4.00
N PHE A 101 -6.92 -14.36 -3.78
CA PHE A 101 -7.02 -15.77 -4.09
C PHE A 101 -8.31 -16.02 -4.83
N VAL A 102 -8.29 -16.92 -5.81
CA VAL A 102 -9.49 -17.29 -6.59
C VAL A 102 -9.71 -18.78 -6.48
N THR A 103 -10.97 -19.17 -6.36
CA THR A 103 -11.42 -20.56 -6.52
C THR A 103 -12.46 -20.61 -7.65
N HIS A 104 -12.24 -21.45 -8.64
CA HIS A 104 -13.25 -21.77 -9.65
C HIS A 104 -14.31 -22.66 -9.01
N GLN A 105 -15.58 -22.25 -9.09
CA GLN A 105 -16.64 -22.85 -8.29
C GLN A 105 -16.91 -24.32 -8.65
N ASP A 106 -16.96 -24.63 -9.94
CA ASP A 106 -17.45 -25.93 -10.40
C ASP A 106 -16.33 -26.98 -10.41
N SER A 107 -15.10 -26.59 -10.78
CA SER A 107 -13.93 -27.50 -10.76
C SER A 107 -13.21 -27.54 -9.41
N GLY A 108 -13.42 -26.55 -8.54
CA GLY A 108 -12.67 -26.39 -7.29
C GLY A 108 -11.20 -25.98 -7.48
N SER A 109 -10.76 -25.70 -8.72
CA SER A 109 -9.40 -25.23 -9.03
C SER A 109 -9.11 -23.91 -8.33
N ARG A 110 -7.86 -23.70 -7.88
CA ARG A 110 -7.47 -22.53 -7.09
C ARG A 110 -6.20 -21.89 -7.62
N ALA A 111 -6.16 -20.57 -7.56
CA ALA A 111 -4.99 -19.75 -7.84
C ALA A 111 -4.80 -18.72 -6.73
N GLY A 112 -3.59 -18.61 -6.18
CA GLY A 112 -3.22 -17.61 -5.18
C GLY A 112 -2.27 -16.56 -5.75
N GLY A 113 -2.04 -15.47 -5.02
CA GLY A 113 -1.15 -14.40 -5.45
C GLY A 113 -1.61 -13.73 -6.75
N ILE A 114 -2.92 -13.65 -6.94
CA ILE A 114 -3.53 -13.01 -8.10
C ILE A 114 -3.72 -11.52 -7.81
N GLN A 115 -3.65 -10.69 -8.86
CA GLN A 115 -3.97 -9.28 -8.76
C GLN A 115 -5.48 -9.07 -8.87
N VAL A 116 -6.05 -8.33 -7.94
CA VAL A 116 -7.47 -7.96 -7.93
C VAL A 116 -7.56 -6.46 -8.17
N TYR A 117 -8.05 -6.08 -9.34
CA TYR A 117 -8.23 -4.69 -9.74
C TYR A 117 -9.70 -4.29 -9.66
N GLY A 118 -10.02 -3.29 -8.84
CA GLY A 118 -11.29 -2.58 -8.87
C GLY A 118 -11.22 -1.46 -9.89
N VAL A 119 -11.93 -1.59 -11.01
CA VAL A 119 -11.88 -0.65 -12.14
C VAL A 119 -13.27 -0.19 -12.56
N ASP A 120 -13.33 0.96 -13.21
CA ASP A 120 -14.55 1.50 -13.81
C ASP A 120 -14.28 1.99 -15.26
N GLU A 121 -15.21 2.75 -15.83
CA GLU A 121 -15.07 3.28 -17.19
C GLU A 121 -13.82 4.15 -17.39
N ARG A 122 -13.34 4.83 -16.34
CA ARG A 122 -12.17 5.73 -16.42
C ARG A 122 -10.90 4.95 -16.70
N PHE A 123 -10.77 3.74 -16.17
CA PHE A 123 -9.66 2.84 -16.49
C PHE A 123 -9.59 2.54 -17.99
N TRP A 124 -10.71 2.16 -18.61
CA TRP A 124 -10.74 1.84 -20.04
C TRP A 124 -10.49 3.08 -20.91
N ARG A 125 -11.14 4.21 -20.59
CA ARG A 125 -10.92 5.49 -21.29
C ARG A 125 -9.47 5.96 -21.19
N PHE A 126 -8.85 5.82 -20.01
CA PHE A 126 -7.44 6.14 -19.78
C PHE A 126 -6.51 5.35 -20.72
N HIS A 127 -6.82 4.09 -20.96
CA HIS A 127 -6.09 3.23 -21.90
C HIS A 127 -6.47 3.44 -23.38
N GLY A 128 -7.40 4.35 -23.69
CA GLY A 128 -7.88 4.60 -25.05
C GLY A 128 -8.75 3.48 -25.60
N VAL A 129 -9.41 2.74 -24.71
CA VAL A 129 -10.30 1.63 -25.03
C VAL A 129 -11.75 2.04 -24.74
N GLU A 130 -12.66 1.73 -25.66
CA GLU A 130 -14.09 2.01 -25.46
C GLU A 130 -14.63 1.22 -24.26
N PRO A 131 -15.27 1.89 -23.27
CA PRO A 131 -15.70 1.24 -22.03
C PRO A 131 -16.97 0.39 -22.19
N GLU A 132 -17.78 0.64 -23.22
CA GLU A 132 -19.03 -0.08 -23.46
C GLU A 132 -18.76 -1.58 -23.69
N GLY A 133 -19.44 -2.44 -22.93
CA GLY A 133 -19.25 -3.90 -22.95
C GLY A 133 -17.97 -4.41 -22.28
N ARG A 134 -17.02 -3.53 -21.95
CA ARG A 134 -15.74 -3.88 -21.30
C ARG A 134 -15.67 -3.51 -19.83
N THR A 135 -16.52 -2.62 -19.35
CA THR A 135 -16.61 -2.35 -17.92
C THR A 135 -17.30 -3.53 -17.23
N PRO A 136 -16.71 -4.14 -16.18
CA PRO A 136 -17.36 -5.22 -15.45
C PRO A 136 -18.68 -4.75 -14.85
N GLU A 137 -19.76 -5.48 -15.12
CA GLU A 137 -21.05 -5.27 -14.46
C GLU A 137 -20.98 -5.62 -12.96
N PRO A 138 -21.85 -5.03 -12.12
CA PRO A 138 -21.92 -5.41 -10.70
C PRO A 138 -22.24 -6.90 -10.53
N GLY A 139 -21.30 -7.67 -9.99
CA GLY A 139 -21.45 -9.12 -9.80
C GLY A 139 -20.79 -9.97 -10.88
N THR A 140 -20.17 -9.36 -11.89
CA THR A 140 -19.32 -10.03 -12.85
C THR A 140 -17.84 -9.72 -12.61
N VAL A 141 -16.98 -10.45 -13.33
CA VAL A 141 -15.53 -10.29 -13.30
C VAL A 141 -14.95 -10.52 -14.69
N LEU A 142 -13.95 -9.74 -15.06
CA LEU A 142 -13.12 -10.03 -16.23
C LEU A 142 -11.83 -10.70 -15.76
N VAL A 143 -11.33 -11.65 -16.54
CA VAL A 143 -10.23 -12.52 -16.11
C VAL A 143 -9.12 -12.45 -17.14
N SER A 144 -7.86 -12.36 -16.68
CA SER A 144 -6.72 -12.45 -17.59
C SER A 144 -6.64 -13.83 -18.25
N ALA A 145 -6.17 -13.89 -19.49
CA ALA A 145 -5.96 -15.17 -20.19
C ALA A 145 -5.05 -16.14 -19.41
N GLY A 146 -4.04 -15.60 -18.72
CA GLY A 146 -3.15 -16.36 -17.85
C GLY A 146 -3.89 -17.07 -16.71
N LEU A 147 -4.76 -16.35 -16.00
CA LEU A 147 -5.53 -16.90 -14.88
C LEU A 147 -6.62 -17.86 -15.36
N ALA A 148 -7.32 -17.53 -16.45
CA ALA A 148 -8.32 -18.40 -17.04
C ALA A 148 -7.74 -19.77 -17.44
N ARG A 149 -6.57 -19.78 -18.07
CA ARG A 149 -5.88 -21.03 -18.44
C ARG A 149 -5.43 -21.85 -17.22
N GLU A 150 -4.95 -21.20 -16.16
CA GLU A 150 -4.56 -21.87 -14.92
C GLU A 150 -5.76 -22.53 -14.22
N LEU A 151 -6.89 -21.84 -14.17
CA LEU A 151 -8.12 -22.34 -13.55
C LEU A 151 -8.90 -23.31 -14.44
N GLY A 152 -8.62 -23.32 -15.75
CA GLY A 152 -9.46 -24.00 -16.75
C GLY A 152 -10.84 -23.35 -16.88
N ALA A 153 -10.93 -22.04 -16.66
CA ALA A 153 -12.19 -21.30 -16.58
C ALA A 153 -12.52 -20.57 -17.89
N ALA A 154 -13.81 -20.40 -18.17
CA ALA A 154 -14.35 -19.76 -19.37
C ALA A 154 -15.45 -18.73 -19.04
N ALA A 155 -15.79 -17.89 -20.03
CA ALA A 155 -16.88 -16.93 -19.89
C ALA A 155 -18.21 -17.65 -19.56
N GLY A 156 -19.00 -17.05 -18.67
CA GLY A 156 -20.26 -17.59 -18.15
C GLY A 156 -20.13 -18.42 -16.86
N GLU A 157 -18.91 -18.84 -16.49
CA GLU A 157 -18.68 -19.61 -15.26
C GLU A 157 -18.56 -18.72 -14.02
N THR A 158 -18.44 -19.30 -12.82
CA THR A 158 -18.39 -18.53 -11.56
C THR A 158 -17.05 -18.69 -10.83
N LEU A 159 -16.51 -17.56 -10.39
CA LEU A 159 -15.33 -17.48 -9.53
C LEU A 159 -15.71 -17.02 -8.12
N LEU A 160 -15.07 -17.61 -7.13
CA LEU A 160 -15.03 -17.11 -5.77
C LEU A 160 -13.71 -16.36 -5.59
N VAL A 161 -13.76 -15.03 -5.66
CA VAL A 161 -12.61 -14.16 -5.47
C VAL A 161 -12.55 -13.76 -4.00
N ARG A 162 -11.45 -14.07 -3.32
CA ARG A 162 -11.23 -13.70 -1.93
C ARG A 162 -10.07 -12.70 -1.86
N VAL A 163 -10.34 -11.56 -1.26
CA VAL A 163 -9.34 -10.52 -0.97
C VAL A 163 -9.25 -10.35 0.54
N GLN A 164 -8.07 -9.97 1.03
CA GLN A 164 -7.94 -9.56 2.42
C GLN A 164 -8.71 -8.24 2.61
N LYS A 165 -9.50 -8.14 3.68
CA LYS A 165 -10.17 -6.88 4.00
C LYS A 165 -9.07 -5.89 4.37
N PRO A 166 -8.96 -4.74 3.69
CA PRO A 166 -7.99 -3.75 4.09
C PRO A 166 -8.22 -3.34 5.55
N SER A 167 -7.15 -3.35 6.33
CA SER A 167 -7.16 -2.79 7.67
C SER A 167 -6.03 -1.81 7.78
N ALA A 168 -6.33 -0.60 8.22
CA ALA A 168 -5.31 0.39 8.53
C ALA A 168 -4.51 -0.03 9.79
N ILE A 169 -5.08 -0.89 10.63
CA ILE A 169 -4.37 -1.57 11.71
C ILE A 169 -3.75 -2.85 11.12
N PRO A 170 -2.42 -3.01 11.16
CA PRO A 170 -1.79 -4.24 10.67
C PRO A 170 -2.42 -5.49 11.31
N VAL A 171 -2.66 -6.54 10.52
CA VAL A 171 -3.23 -7.82 11.03
C VAL A 171 -2.32 -8.46 12.08
N SER A 172 -1.02 -8.13 12.06
CA SER A 172 -0.03 -8.51 13.05
C SER A 172 -0.13 -7.74 14.37
N SER A 173 -0.84 -6.60 14.42
CA SER A 173 -1.06 -5.80 15.62
C SER A 173 -2.01 -6.52 16.59
N LEU A 174 -1.84 -6.24 17.90
CA LEU A 174 -2.73 -6.72 18.96
C LEU A 174 -4.19 -6.28 18.75
N HIS A 175 -4.40 -5.16 18.06
CA HIS A 175 -5.72 -4.59 17.79
C HIS A 175 -6.26 -5.03 16.41
N GLY A 176 -5.48 -5.82 15.66
CA GLY A 176 -5.86 -6.39 14.38
C GLY A 176 -6.86 -7.54 14.54
N ARG A 177 -7.94 -7.54 13.76
CA ARG A 177 -8.93 -8.62 13.77
C ARG A 177 -8.41 -9.83 12.99
N ARG A 178 -7.93 -10.86 13.72
CA ARG A 178 -7.42 -12.11 13.13
C ARG A 178 -8.52 -13.05 12.61
N ASP A 179 -9.79 -12.78 12.92
CA ASP A 179 -10.91 -13.65 12.55
C ASP A 179 -11.69 -13.20 11.29
N ASP A 180 -11.50 -11.94 10.82
CA ASP A 180 -12.15 -11.38 9.61
C ASP A 180 -11.12 -11.15 8.48
N LEU A 181 -10.34 -12.19 8.16
CA LEU A 181 -9.15 -12.12 7.31
C LEU A 181 -9.41 -11.83 5.82
N GLY A 182 -10.67 -11.78 5.38
CA GLY A 182 -10.95 -11.50 3.98
C GLY A 182 -12.40 -11.61 3.57
N ARG A 183 -12.76 -10.82 2.56
CA ARG A 183 -14.07 -10.83 1.91
C ARG A 183 -14.02 -11.75 0.70
N THR A 184 -15.01 -12.64 0.59
CA THR A 184 -15.18 -13.53 -0.56
C THR A 184 -16.36 -13.06 -1.39
N MET A 185 -16.10 -12.76 -2.66
CA MET A 185 -17.06 -12.32 -3.65
C MET A 185 -17.32 -13.45 -4.63
N ARG A 186 -18.61 -13.77 -4.84
CA ARG A 186 -19.04 -14.69 -5.88
C ARG A 186 -19.34 -13.89 -7.14
N LEU A 187 -18.56 -14.10 -8.20
CA LEU A 187 -18.60 -13.29 -9.43
C LEU A 187 -18.70 -14.18 -10.66
N GLY A 188 -19.58 -13.85 -11.60
CA GLY A 188 -19.66 -14.51 -12.90
C GLY A 188 -18.61 -13.99 -13.88
N ILE A 189 -17.93 -14.87 -14.60
CA ILE A 189 -16.94 -14.47 -15.61
C ILE A 189 -17.68 -13.85 -16.79
N GLN A 190 -17.58 -12.54 -16.96
CA GLN A 190 -18.14 -11.84 -18.12
C GLN A 190 -17.32 -12.13 -19.37
N GLU A 191 -16.00 -12.01 -19.26
CA GLU A 191 -15.08 -12.21 -20.38
C GLU A 191 -13.69 -12.64 -19.88
N VAL A 192 -12.99 -13.42 -20.71
CA VAL A 192 -11.55 -13.64 -20.58
C VAL A 192 -10.83 -12.66 -21.51
N LEU A 193 -10.12 -11.70 -20.93
CA LEU A 193 -9.50 -10.61 -21.67
C LEU A 193 -8.29 -11.11 -22.47
N ALA A 194 -8.28 -10.78 -23.75
CA ALA A 194 -7.12 -10.93 -24.62
C ALA A 194 -5.99 -9.93 -24.26
N SER A 195 -4.76 -10.23 -24.66
CA SER A 195 -3.59 -9.40 -24.37
C SER A 195 -3.74 -7.96 -24.90
N GLU A 196 -4.29 -7.81 -26.11
CA GLU A 196 -4.59 -6.52 -26.75
C GLU A 196 -5.72 -5.72 -26.06
N SER A 197 -6.51 -6.39 -25.20
CA SER A 197 -7.63 -5.80 -24.47
C SER A 197 -7.30 -5.64 -22.98
N LEU A 198 -6.04 -5.33 -22.66
CA LEU A 198 -5.52 -5.14 -21.30
C LEU A 198 -5.58 -6.41 -20.42
N GLY A 199 -5.79 -7.60 -21.00
CA GLY A 199 -5.79 -8.85 -20.24
C GLY A 199 -4.44 -9.18 -19.59
N GLU A 200 -3.36 -8.62 -20.09
CA GLU A 200 -2.02 -8.73 -19.49
C GLU A 200 -1.66 -7.54 -18.59
N PHE A 201 -2.58 -6.60 -18.33
CA PHE A 201 -2.28 -5.39 -17.56
C PHE A 201 -1.65 -5.72 -16.20
N SER A 202 -0.55 -5.04 -15.90
CA SER A 202 0.12 -5.05 -14.60
C SER A 202 1.10 -3.88 -14.51
N PHE A 203 0.98 -3.10 -13.46
CA PHE A 203 1.98 -2.08 -13.09
C PHE A 203 3.07 -2.62 -12.15
N ARG A 204 2.95 -3.87 -11.70
CA ARG A 204 3.98 -4.54 -10.89
C ARG A 204 4.88 -5.40 -11.79
N PRO A 205 6.20 -5.44 -11.56
CA PRO A 205 7.08 -6.37 -12.26
C PRO A 205 6.72 -7.81 -11.90
N GLN A 206 6.35 -8.62 -12.90
CA GLN A 206 5.95 -10.02 -12.69
C GLN A 206 6.55 -10.91 -13.78
N GLN A 207 7.01 -12.10 -13.39
CA GLN A 207 7.44 -13.14 -14.31
C GLN A 207 6.26 -14.06 -14.66
N GLY A 208 6.15 -14.47 -15.92
CA GLY A 208 5.05 -15.30 -16.41
C GLY A 208 3.81 -14.48 -16.78
N PHE A 209 2.72 -15.16 -17.13
CA PHE A 209 1.47 -14.52 -17.59
C PHE A 209 0.79 -13.72 -16.48
N SER A 210 0.11 -12.63 -16.85
CA SER A 210 -0.68 -11.88 -15.88
C SER A 210 -1.75 -12.76 -15.26
N ARG A 211 -1.82 -12.76 -13.93
CA ARG A 211 -2.87 -13.40 -13.14
C ARG A 211 -3.69 -12.31 -12.48
N ALA A 212 -4.65 -11.79 -13.22
CA ALA A 212 -5.44 -10.64 -12.80
C ALA A 212 -6.93 -10.91 -12.97
N VAL A 213 -7.71 -10.33 -12.06
CA VAL A 213 -9.16 -10.18 -12.19
C VAL A 213 -9.51 -8.69 -12.12
N PHE A 214 -10.47 -8.29 -12.94
CA PHE A 214 -10.99 -6.93 -12.98
C PHE A 214 -12.45 -6.97 -12.53
N ILE A 215 -12.73 -6.27 -11.44
CA ILE A 215 -14.03 -6.21 -10.77
C ILE A 215 -14.52 -4.77 -10.86
N ASN A 216 -15.83 -4.57 -10.92
CA ASN A 216 -16.43 -3.25 -10.85
C ASN A 216 -15.97 -2.50 -9.57
N LEU A 217 -15.38 -1.32 -9.73
CA LEU A 217 -14.81 -0.52 -8.64
C LEU A 217 -15.84 -0.24 -7.54
N GLY A 218 -17.02 0.25 -7.91
CA GLY A 218 -18.08 0.56 -6.95
C GLY A 218 -18.59 -0.68 -6.21
N ARG A 219 -18.60 -1.86 -6.85
CA ARG A 219 -18.91 -3.13 -6.18
C ARG A 219 -17.82 -3.50 -5.17
N LEU A 220 -16.56 -3.44 -5.56
CA LEU A 220 -15.42 -3.78 -4.70
C LEU A 220 -15.34 -2.84 -3.49
N GLN A 221 -15.56 -1.54 -3.70
CA GLN A 221 -15.67 -0.52 -2.66
C GLN A 221 -16.74 -0.90 -1.62
N ARG A 222 -17.96 -1.22 -2.05
CA ARG A 222 -19.05 -1.63 -1.14
C ARG A 222 -18.73 -2.91 -0.37
N ASP A 223 -18.21 -3.93 -1.05
CA ASP A 223 -17.90 -5.23 -0.42
C ASP A 223 -16.75 -5.11 0.62
N LEU A 224 -15.86 -4.13 0.43
CA LEU A 224 -14.76 -3.80 1.34
C LEU A 224 -15.09 -2.70 2.36
N GLU A 225 -16.30 -2.13 2.35
CA GLU A 225 -16.72 -1.01 3.20
C GLU A 225 -15.83 0.25 3.01
N LEU A 226 -15.40 0.50 1.78
CA LEU A 226 -14.62 1.67 1.36
C LEU A 226 -15.54 2.66 0.65
N ASP A 227 -15.71 3.86 1.19
CA ASP A 227 -16.62 4.87 0.63
C ASP A 227 -15.89 5.82 -0.33
N GLN A 228 -16.02 5.59 -1.64
CA GLN A 228 -15.33 6.38 -2.68
C GLN A 228 -13.80 6.47 -2.47
N GLN A 229 -13.19 5.42 -1.92
CA GLN A 229 -11.75 5.36 -1.73
C GLN A 229 -11.09 4.31 -2.63
N VAL A 230 -9.81 4.56 -2.92
CA VAL A 230 -8.91 3.76 -3.76
C VAL A 230 -7.52 3.76 -3.12
N ASN A 231 -6.61 2.88 -3.56
CA ASN A 231 -5.23 2.85 -3.04
C ASN A 231 -4.16 2.99 -4.14
N THR A 232 -4.59 3.07 -5.40
CA THR A 232 -3.71 3.20 -6.55
C THR A 232 -4.25 4.25 -7.51
N LEU A 233 -3.37 5.13 -7.97
CA LEU A 233 -3.66 6.13 -8.98
C LEU A 233 -2.70 5.92 -10.15
N LEU A 234 -3.27 5.63 -11.33
CA LEU A 234 -2.52 5.60 -12.57
C LEU A 234 -2.49 7.00 -13.18
N LEU A 235 -1.33 7.42 -13.66
CA LEU A 235 -1.12 8.69 -14.34
C LEU A 235 -0.49 8.45 -15.70
N GLY A 236 -0.95 9.19 -16.69
CA GLY A 236 -0.48 9.04 -18.07
C GLY A 236 -0.73 10.29 -18.90
N GLY A 237 -0.25 10.27 -20.14
CA GLY A 237 -0.37 11.40 -21.06
C GLY A 237 0.61 12.54 -20.74
N GLY A 238 1.70 12.24 -20.03
CA GLY A 238 2.82 13.15 -19.91
C GLY A 238 3.58 13.29 -21.24
N SER A 239 4.40 14.33 -21.36
CA SER A 239 5.28 14.48 -22.52
C SER A 239 6.39 13.44 -22.48
N PRO A 240 6.62 12.64 -23.54
CA PRO A 240 7.67 11.63 -23.58
C PRO A 240 9.09 12.23 -23.54
N ASP A 241 9.24 13.51 -23.86
CA ASP A 241 10.51 14.24 -23.84
C ASP A 241 10.83 14.82 -22.45
N LEU A 242 9.86 14.82 -21.52
CA LEU A 242 10.07 15.31 -20.17
C LEU A 242 10.88 14.30 -19.37
N GLU A 243 11.94 14.75 -18.71
CA GLU A 243 12.72 13.89 -17.83
C GLU A 243 11.84 13.33 -16.70
N THR A 244 11.91 12.01 -16.48
CA THR A 244 11.08 11.30 -15.50
C THR A 244 11.18 11.90 -14.10
N SER A 245 12.37 12.35 -13.68
CA SER A 245 12.58 13.02 -12.39
C SER A 245 11.82 14.34 -12.26
N VAL A 246 11.73 15.12 -13.34
CA VAL A 246 11.00 16.40 -13.37
C VAL A 246 9.48 16.15 -13.34
N ALA A 247 9.01 15.15 -14.08
CA ALA A 247 7.61 14.72 -14.04
C ALA A 247 7.21 14.27 -12.63
N VAL A 248 8.02 13.41 -12.00
CA VAL A 248 7.78 12.93 -10.62
C VAL A 248 7.76 14.08 -9.62
N ALA A 249 8.72 15.01 -9.68
CA ALA A 249 8.72 16.17 -8.79
C ALA A 249 7.47 17.06 -8.95
N SER A 250 6.97 17.21 -10.17
CA SER A 250 5.75 17.97 -10.45
C SER A 250 4.51 17.26 -9.90
N ILE A 251 4.43 15.93 -10.07
CA ILE A 251 3.36 15.09 -9.52
C ILE A 251 3.38 15.12 -7.99
N GLU A 252 4.55 15.02 -7.35
CA GLU A 252 4.70 15.12 -5.90
C GLU A 252 4.25 16.48 -5.37
N ALA A 253 4.58 17.58 -6.06
CA ALA A 253 4.12 18.91 -5.70
C ALA A 253 2.58 19.00 -5.78
N ALA A 254 1.99 18.55 -6.90
CA ALA A 254 0.54 18.54 -7.07
C ALA A 254 -0.16 17.66 -6.02
N LEU A 255 0.42 16.51 -5.66
CA LEU A 255 -0.09 15.68 -4.57
C LEU A 255 -0.07 16.44 -3.25
N ARG A 256 1.03 17.13 -2.89
CA ARG A 256 1.09 17.92 -1.64
C ARG A 256 0.04 19.02 -1.60
N ASP A 257 -0.22 19.66 -2.74
CA ASP A 257 -1.17 20.77 -2.84
C ASP A 257 -2.64 20.30 -2.74
N GLN A 258 -2.95 19.08 -3.22
CA GLN A 258 -4.33 18.56 -3.34
C GLN A 258 -4.72 17.52 -2.28
N THR A 259 -3.74 16.92 -1.59
CA THR A 259 -3.97 15.91 -0.56
C THR A 259 -4.71 16.52 0.63
N GLN A 260 -5.76 15.84 1.09
CA GLN A 260 -6.47 16.20 2.32
C GLN A 260 -6.14 15.21 3.45
N LEU A 261 -6.50 15.57 4.69
CA LEU A 261 -6.24 14.72 5.86
C LEU A 261 -6.83 13.31 5.69
N GLU A 262 -8.01 13.20 5.10
CA GLU A 262 -8.68 11.93 4.85
C GLU A 262 -7.96 11.04 3.84
N ASP A 263 -7.18 11.61 2.91
CA ASP A 263 -6.33 10.84 1.97
C ASP A 263 -5.14 10.20 2.69
N LEU A 264 -4.74 10.76 3.83
CA LEU A 264 -3.71 10.23 4.74
C LEU A 264 -4.30 9.35 5.84
N GLY A 265 -5.62 9.10 5.83
CA GLY A 265 -6.30 8.37 6.89
C GLY A 265 -6.42 9.13 8.21
N LEU A 266 -6.23 10.46 8.19
CA LEU A 266 -6.33 11.32 9.36
C LEU A 266 -7.71 11.94 9.46
N ARG A 267 -8.20 12.09 10.70
CA ARG A 267 -9.47 12.75 11.03
C ARG A 267 -9.23 13.78 12.11
N VAL A 268 -9.90 14.93 11.98
CA VAL A 268 -9.94 15.96 13.01
C VAL A 268 -11.38 16.12 13.45
N ARG A 269 -11.64 15.89 14.74
CA ARG A 269 -12.99 15.93 15.32
C ARG A 269 -13.03 16.95 16.45
N ARG A 270 -14.05 17.80 16.45
CA ARG A 270 -14.31 18.71 17.56
C ARG A 270 -14.99 17.99 18.72
N LEU A 271 -14.47 18.18 19.92
CA LEU A 271 -15.06 17.71 21.17
C LEU A 271 -15.91 18.83 21.75
N GLU A 272 -17.23 18.80 21.54
CA GLU A 272 -18.13 19.88 21.94
C GLU A 272 -18.10 20.17 23.46
N ALA A 273 -17.89 19.13 24.29
CA ALA A 273 -17.86 19.28 25.74
C ALA A 273 -16.64 20.06 26.25
N SER A 274 -15.48 19.92 25.61
CA SER A 274 -14.23 20.58 26.02
C SER A 274 -13.79 21.70 25.08
N GLY A 275 -14.43 21.85 23.92
CA GLY A 275 -14.00 22.74 22.86
C GLY A 275 -12.71 22.30 22.15
N ALA A 276 -12.14 21.15 22.51
CA ALA A 276 -10.88 20.65 21.98
C ALA A 276 -11.02 20.04 20.58
N LEU A 277 -9.90 19.90 19.88
CA LEU A 277 -9.80 19.16 18.62
C LEU A 277 -9.04 17.85 18.86
N ALA A 278 -9.66 16.73 18.52
CA ALA A 278 -9.04 15.43 18.52
C ALA A 278 -8.50 15.12 17.12
N VAL A 279 -7.20 14.85 17.01
CA VAL A 279 -6.57 14.34 15.79
C VAL A 279 -6.43 12.82 15.93
N GLU A 280 -7.06 12.09 15.02
CA GLU A 280 -7.18 10.63 15.07
C GLU A 280 -6.72 10.03 13.74
N SER A 281 -6.19 8.81 13.77
CA SER A 281 -5.84 8.03 12.57
C SER A 281 -6.73 6.80 12.45
N VAL A 282 -7.18 6.50 11.23
CA VAL A 282 -7.91 5.25 10.95
C VAL A 282 -7.05 4.00 11.20
N ALA A 283 -5.72 4.15 11.23
CA ALA A 283 -4.76 3.10 11.58
C ALA A 283 -4.67 2.83 13.09
N GLY A 284 -5.39 3.58 13.92
CA GLY A 284 -5.41 3.45 15.38
C GLY A 284 -4.21 4.08 16.09
N LEU A 285 -3.11 4.32 15.38
CA LEU A 285 -1.91 4.99 15.88
C LEU A 285 -1.52 6.14 14.94
N LEU A 286 -0.94 7.19 15.53
CA LEU A 286 -0.32 8.30 14.80
C LEU A 286 1.19 8.03 14.74
N ASP A 287 1.79 8.15 13.55
CA ASP A 287 3.24 8.10 13.41
C ASP A 287 3.89 9.42 13.82
N ASP A 288 5.19 9.37 14.12
CA ASP A 288 5.95 10.52 14.63
C ASP A 288 5.90 11.74 13.70
N ASN A 289 5.82 11.56 12.38
CA ASN A 289 5.76 12.69 11.45
C ASN A 289 4.41 13.39 11.55
N VAL A 290 3.32 12.63 11.66
CA VAL A 290 1.98 13.18 11.88
C VAL A 290 1.90 13.88 13.23
N VAL A 291 2.46 13.28 14.29
CA VAL A 291 2.50 13.90 15.62
C VAL A 291 3.26 15.23 15.58
N ALA A 292 4.43 15.27 14.93
CA ALA A 292 5.23 16.49 14.80
C ALA A 292 4.51 17.59 14.00
N ALA A 293 3.82 17.21 12.91
CA ALA A 293 3.02 18.13 12.11
C ALA A 293 1.82 18.68 12.90
N ALA A 294 1.09 17.81 13.61
CA ALA A 294 -0.04 18.20 14.45
C ALA A 294 0.40 19.15 15.58
N ARG A 295 1.53 18.88 16.24
CA ARG A 295 2.13 19.75 17.27
C ARG A 295 2.49 21.12 16.71
N THR A 296 3.08 21.17 15.52
CA THR A 296 3.42 22.43 14.85
C THR A 296 2.16 23.24 14.54
N ALA A 297 1.15 22.60 13.96
CA ALA A 297 -0.14 23.25 13.65
C ALA A 297 -0.87 23.74 14.91
N ALA A 298 -0.85 22.95 15.99
CA ALA A 298 -1.42 23.36 17.29
C ALA A 298 -0.71 24.60 17.85
N SER A 299 0.63 24.62 17.83
CA SER A 299 1.44 25.76 18.27
C SER A 299 1.14 27.03 17.47
N GLU A 300 1.08 26.93 16.14
CA GLU A 300 0.74 28.05 15.25
C GLU A 300 -0.69 28.57 15.48
N ALA A 301 -1.62 27.68 15.84
CA ALA A 301 -2.99 28.02 16.20
C ALA A 301 -3.15 28.51 17.66
N GLY A 302 -2.06 28.54 18.45
CA GLY A 302 -2.12 28.91 19.87
C GLY A 302 -2.85 27.89 20.76
N MET A 303 -2.92 26.64 20.32
CA MET A 303 -3.54 25.52 21.05
C MET A 303 -2.49 24.78 21.88
N ALA A 304 -2.88 24.32 23.06
CA ALA A 304 -2.09 23.35 23.82
C ALA A 304 -2.30 21.95 23.23
N GLU A 305 -1.23 21.18 23.12
CA GLU A 305 -1.30 19.78 22.74
C GLU A 305 -1.47 18.88 23.97
N GLN A 306 -2.22 17.80 23.81
CA GLN A 306 -2.35 16.76 24.82
C GLN A 306 -2.20 15.40 24.12
N PRO A 307 -1.04 14.72 24.24
CA PRO A 307 -0.87 13.40 23.67
C PRO A 307 -1.69 12.39 24.48
N ILE A 308 -2.48 11.56 23.79
CA ILE A 308 -3.31 10.53 24.40
C ILE A 308 -2.98 9.20 23.73
N LEU A 309 -2.59 8.21 24.51
CA LEU A 309 -2.38 6.84 24.04
C LEU A 309 -3.22 5.90 24.88
N THR A 310 -4.17 5.19 24.25
CA THR A 310 -4.93 4.13 24.92
C THR A 310 -4.37 2.78 24.50
N TYR A 311 -4.09 1.93 25.48
CA TYR A 311 -3.52 0.60 25.26
C TYR A 311 -4.27 -0.46 26.07
N LEU A 312 -4.29 -1.70 25.57
CA LEU A 312 -4.85 -2.83 26.29
C LEU A 312 -3.76 -3.48 27.15
N ALA A 313 -3.88 -3.33 28.47
CA ALA A 313 -3.08 -4.07 29.44
C ALA A 313 -3.65 -5.49 29.61
N ASN A 314 -2.76 -6.47 29.69
CA ASN A 314 -3.12 -7.86 29.95
C ASN A 314 -3.62 -8.05 31.38
N ALA A 315 -2.96 -7.38 32.32
CA ALA A 315 -3.25 -7.48 33.73
C ALA A 315 -2.77 -6.24 34.50
N ILE A 316 -3.53 -5.82 35.49
CA ILE A 316 -3.07 -4.92 36.56
C ILE A 316 -3.01 -5.75 37.84
N ARG A 317 -1.88 -5.75 38.54
CA ARG A 317 -1.61 -6.65 39.67
C ARG A 317 -1.23 -5.87 40.92
N PHE A 318 -1.74 -6.32 42.06
CA PHE A 318 -1.36 -5.85 43.38
C PHE A 318 -1.33 -7.03 44.36
N GLY A 319 -0.15 -7.36 44.88
CA GLY A 319 0.04 -8.56 45.71
C GLY A 319 -0.41 -9.84 44.98
N ASP A 320 -1.35 -10.57 45.59
CA ASP A 320 -1.94 -11.79 45.02
C ASP A 320 -3.21 -11.53 44.18
N ARG A 321 -3.63 -10.26 44.02
CA ARG A 321 -4.82 -9.86 43.27
C ARG A 321 -4.46 -9.37 41.87
N GLN A 322 -5.39 -9.55 40.94
CA GLN A 322 -5.21 -9.18 39.55
C GLN A 322 -6.54 -8.83 38.89
N THR A 323 -6.53 -7.71 38.17
CA THR A 323 -7.59 -7.30 37.25
C THR A 323 -7.13 -7.52 35.81
N PRO A 324 -7.72 -8.49 35.06
CA PRO A 324 -7.29 -8.81 33.71
C PRO A 324 -7.95 -7.91 32.65
N TYR A 325 -7.26 -7.72 31.51
CA TYR A 325 -7.78 -7.08 30.29
C TYR A 325 -8.38 -5.68 30.49
N SER A 326 -7.53 -4.73 30.87
CA SER A 326 -7.92 -3.35 31.15
C SER A 326 -7.43 -2.39 30.07
N LEU A 327 -8.25 -1.42 29.67
CA LEU A 327 -7.77 -0.28 28.86
C LEU A 327 -7.10 0.72 29.79
N VAL A 328 -5.83 1.03 29.48
CA VAL A 328 -5.03 2.04 30.19
C VAL A 328 -4.78 3.19 29.22
N THR A 329 -5.11 4.41 29.64
CA THR A 329 -4.88 5.62 28.85
C THR A 329 -3.75 6.42 29.46
N ALA A 330 -2.67 6.62 28.71
CA ALA A 330 -1.62 7.56 29.03
C ALA A 330 -2.02 8.96 28.55
N LEU A 331 -1.99 9.93 29.45
CA LEU A 331 -2.22 11.36 29.21
C LEU A 331 -1.48 12.17 30.29
N ASP A 332 -1.38 13.49 30.12
CA ASP A 332 -0.91 14.36 31.20
C ASP A 332 -2.00 14.48 32.27
N LEU A 333 -1.73 13.94 33.47
CA LEU A 333 -2.67 13.95 34.58
C LEU A 333 -2.91 15.37 35.13
N LEU A 334 -2.01 16.32 34.86
CA LEU A 334 -2.23 17.74 35.19
C LEU A 334 -3.45 18.32 34.48
N ASP A 335 -3.81 17.77 33.31
CA ASP A 335 -4.92 18.24 32.49
C ASP A 335 -6.27 17.60 32.89
N LEU A 336 -6.30 16.69 33.88
CA LEU A 336 -7.53 16.07 34.40
C LEU A 336 -8.29 16.97 35.38
N ASP A 337 -7.87 18.22 35.57
CA ASP A 337 -8.49 19.15 36.51
C ASP A 337 -9.98 19.33 36.22
N ALA A 338 -10.80 18.88 37.18
CA ALA A 338 -12.22 19.15 37.23
C ALA A 338 -12.43 20.59 37.72
N PRO A 339 -12.96 21.52 36.90
CA PRO A 339 -13.04 22.94 37.25
C PRO A 339 -13.97 23.25 38.44
N ASP A 340 -14.76 22.29 38.93
CA ASP A 340 -15.77 22.51 39.98
C ASP A 340 -15.39 21.99 41.38
N SER A 341 -14.30 21.22 41.56
CA SER A 341 -13.98 20.62 42.88
C SER A 341 -12.92 21.37 43.69
N GLY A 342 -12.09 22.23 43.10
CA GLY A 342 -11.02 22.93 43.83
C GLY A 342 -9.95 22.01 44.47
N GLU A 343 -10.06 20.70 44.22
CA GLU A 343 -9.13 19.65 44.58
C GLU A 343 -8.56 19.11 43.26
N THR A 344 -7.27 19.31 43.03
CA THR A 344 -6.55 18.53 42.03
C THR A 344 -6.60 17.07 42.49
N PRO A 345 -7.28 16.13 41.79
CA PRO A 345 -7.45 14.77 42.28
C PRO A 345 -6.12 14.00 42.44
N VAL A 346 -5.05 14.56 41.86
CA VAL A 346 -3.74 13.94 41.74
C VAL A 346 -2.72 14.76 42.53
N ASP A 347 -2.22 14.22 43.65
CA ASP A 347 -1.06 14.79 44.34
C ASP A 347 0.22 14.44 43.56
N LEU A 348 0.53 15.23 42.53
CA LEU A 348 1.72 15.04 41.72
C LEU A 348 3.01 15.34 42.51
N ASN A 349 2.94 16.02 43.66
CA ASN A 349 4.09 16.24 44.54
C ASN A 349 4.44 14.98 45.37
N ALA A 350 3.55 13.97 45.42
CA ALA A 350 3.87 12.63 45.93
C ALA A 350 4.74 11.81 44.95
N SER A 351 4.97 12.33 43.73
CA SER A 351 5.94 11.80 42.75
C SER A 351 7.37 12.12 43.19
N GLY A 352 7.81 11.52 44.30
CA GLY A 352 9.24 11.38 44.60
C GLY A 352 9.94 10.50 43.53
N PRO A 353 11.26 10.22 43.66
CA PRO A 353 11.89 9.20 42.83
C PRO A 353 11.15 7.87 43.01
N GLY A 354 10.46 7.41 41.97
CA GLY A 354 9.54 6.28 42.04
C GLY A 354 8.80 6.05 40.71
N PRO A 355 7.94 5.02 40.64
CA PRO A 355 7.15 4.74 39.45
C PRO A 355 6.16 5.89 39.14
N PRO A 356 5.81 6.10 37.86
CA PRO A 356 4.86 7.14 37.44
C PRO A 356 3.47 6.91 38.06
N PRO A 357 2.67 7.98 38.26
CA PRO A 357 1.32 7.86 38.80
C PRO A 357 0.35 7.17 37.82
N ILE A 358 -0.65 6.48 38.36
CA ILE A 358 -1.79 5.91 37.62
C ILE A 358 -3.08 6.19 38.40
N VAL A 359 -4.13 6.61 37.69
CA VAL A 359 -5.46 6.76 38.28
C VAL A 359 -6.26 5.50 38.00
N LEU A 360 -6.75 4.86 39.06
CA LEU A 360 -7.62 3.69 38.97
C LEU A 360 -9.08 4.11 39.18
N ASN A 361 -10.01 3.47 38.46
CA ASN A 361 -11.44 3.65 38.73
C ASN A 361 -11.86 2.85 39.96
N ASP A 362 -13.02 3.18 40.53
CA ASP A 362 -13.56 2.53 41.75
C ASP A 362 -13.59 1.01 41.63
N TRP A 363 -13.96 0.48 40.47
CA TRP A 363 -14.02 -0.96 40.24
C TRP A 363 -12.64 -1.64 40.32
N THR A 364 -11.61 -1.06 39.71
CA THR A 364 -10.25 -1.61 39.74
C THR A 364 -9.65 -1.49 41.15
N VAL A 365 -9.97 -0.41 41.87
CA VAL A 365 -9.60 -0.22 43.28
C VAL A 365 -10.22 -1.31 44.16
N GLU A 366 -11.51 -1.58 44.00
CA GLU A 366 -12.22 -2.62 44.77
C GLU A 366 -11.70 -4.03 44.47
N ASP A 367 -11.42 -4.34 43.21
CA ASP A 367 -10.94 -5.67 42.79
C ASP A 367 -9.51 -5.95 43.30
N LEU A 368 -8.64 -4.94 43.23
CA LEU A 368 -7.26 -5.03 43.69
C LEU A 368 -7.10 -4.80 45.20
N GLU A 369 -8.07 -4.20 45.88
CA GLU A 369 -7.93 -3.68 47.26
C GLU A 369 -6.71 -2.75 47.42
N ALA A 370 -6.41 -1.95 46.38
CA ALA A 370 -5.28 -1.02 46.35
C ALA A 370 -5.68 0.37 46.91
N GLY A 371 -4.80 0.99 47.68
CA GLY A 371 -4.98 2.34 48.25
C GLY A 371 -4.04 3.40 47.64
N LEU A 372 -4.26 4.66 48.01
CA LEU A 372 -3.40 5.77 47.60
C LEU A 372 -1.95 5.55 48.06
N GLY A 373 -1.01 5.67 47.11
CA GLY A 373 0.41 5.47 47.34
C GLY A 373 0.91 4.04 47.11
N ASP A 374 0.01 3.07 46.90
CA ASP A 374 0.38 1.70 46.56
C ASP A 374 0.98 1.62 45.16
N VAL A 375 1.86 0.62 44.95
CA VAL A 375 2.49 0.37 43.65
C VAL A 375 1.85 -0.86 43.02
N VAL A 376 1.25 -0.66 41.86
CA VAL A 376 0.66 -1.72 41.03
C VAL A 376 1.57 -2.05 39.86
N THR A 377 1.56 -3.31 39.43
CA THR A 377 2.27 -3.75 38.22
C THR A 377 1.29 -3.93 37.09
N VAL A 378 1.54 -3.27 35.97
CA VAL A 378 0.78 -3.40 34.72
C VAL A 378 1.57 -4.30 33.77
N GLU A 379 0.99 -5.43 33.42
CA GLU A 379 1.50 -6.35 32.41
C GLU A 379 0.86 -6.03 31.05
N TYR A 380 1.67 -5.95 30.01
CA TYR A 380 1.20 -5.66 28.65
C TYR A 380 2.06 -6.35 27.60
N TYR A 381 1.50 -6.58 26.43
CA TYR A 381 2.27 -7.10 25.31
C TYR A 381 3.04 -5.98 24.61
N LEU A 382 4.30 -6.21 24.27
CA LEU A 382 5.10 -5.38 23.37
C LEU A 382 5.29 -6.14 22.05
N TRP A 383 5.10 -5.43 20.94
CA TRP A 383 5.19 -6.02 19.60
C TRP A 383 6.63 -5.94 19.08
N GLU A 384 7.20 -7.07 18.68
CA GLU A 384 8.45 -7.11 17.92
C GLU A 384 8.19 -7.35 16.42
N GLU A 385 9.06 -6.80 15.56
CA GLU A 385 8.95 -6.85 14.10
C GLU A 385 8.76 -8.28 13.52
N ALA A 386 9.19 -9.32 14.24
CA ALA A 386 9.05 -10.71 13.84
C ALA A 386 7.66 -11.33 14.11
N GLY A 387 6.70 -10.55 14.63
CA GLY A 387 5.37 -11.02 14.98
C GLY A 387 5.28 -11.80 16.30
N ALA A 388 6.34 -11.75 17.12
CA ALA A 388 6.33 -12.23 18.49
C ALA A 388 5.68 -11.19 19.41
N LEU A 389 4.94 -11.68 20.39
CA LEU A 389 4.41 -10.87 21.49
C LEU A 389 5.31 -11.11 22.70
N LEU A 390 6.04 -10.08 23.11
CA LEU A 390 6.77 -10.10 24.37
C LEU A 390 5.84 -9.62 25.48
N VAL A 391 5.91 -10.25 26.64
CA VAL A 391 5.23 -9.76 27.84
C VAL A 391 6.21 -8.84 28.55
N GLU A 392 5.80 -7.60 28.75
CA GLU A 392 6.54 -6.60 29.52
C GLU A 392 5.71 -6.17 30.73
N GLU A 393 6.39 -5.72 31.77
CA GLU A 393 5.78 -5.26 33.01
C GLU A 393 6.30 -3.86 33.34
N ALA A 394 5.39 -2.96 33.72
CA ALA A 394 5.72 -1.63 34.23
C ALA A 394 5.03 -1.38 35.56
N GLN A 395 5.71 -0.67 36.47
CA GLN A 395 5.17 -0.31 37.78
C GLN A 395 4.60 1.11 37.76
N PHE A 396 3.46 1.29 38.43
CA PHE A 396 2.79 2.57 38.57
C PHE A 396 2.32 2.79 40.01
N ARG A 397 2.24 4.04 40.45
CA ARG A 397 1.75 4.41 41.79
C ARG A 397 0.30 4.91 41.74
N VAL A 398 -0.58 4.36 42.56
CA VAL A 398 -2.00 4.73 42.67
C VAL A 398 -2.19 6.06 43.36
#